data_AF-R0J657-F1
#
_entry.id   AF-R0J657-F1
#
_cell.length_a   1.000
_cell.length_b   1.000
_cell.length_c   1.000
_cell.angle_alpha   90.00
_cell.angle_beta   90.00
_cell.angle_gamma   90.00
#
_symmetry.space_group_name_H-M   'P 1'
#
loop_
_entity.id
_entity.type
_entity.pdbx_description
1 polymer ?
#
loop_
_entity_poly.entity_id
_entity_poly.type
_entity_poly.pdbx_seq_one_letter_code
_entity_poly.pdbx_strand_id
1 'polypeptide(L)' 'LRSAVKKVCPADPRIRVNCGYPGITAKECTSRKCCFRAHPAGVPWCFYHRTVE' A
#
# COMPACT_ATOMS: atom_id res chain seq x y z
N LEU A 1 -19.99 5.05 20.66
CA LEU A 1 -18.53 5.31 20.56
C LEU A 1 -18.09 4.88 19.16
N ARG A 2 -17.64 5.79 18.29
CA ARG A 2 -17.18 5.42 16.93
C ARG A 2 -15.72 4.96 17.05
N SER A 3 -15.47 3.66 16.94
CA SER A 3 -14.11 3.13 16.77
C SER A 3 -13.48 3.80 15.55
N ALA A 4 -12.35 4.48 15.74
CA ALA A 4 -11.71 5.26 14.68
C ALA A 4 -10.85 4.32 13.83
N VAL A 5 -11.39 3.85 12.70
CA VAL A 5 -10.66 3.00 11.76
C VAL A 5 -9.47 3.77 11.18
N LYS A 6 -8.25 3.35 11.52
CA LYS A 6 -7.01 3.93 10.99
C LYS A 6 -6.56 3.15 9.75
N LYS A 7 -6.17 3.88 8.71
CA LYS A 7 -5.53 3.29 7.51
C LYS A 7 -4.01 3.34 7.70
N VAL A 8 -3.37 2.18 7.59
CA VAL A 8 -1.91 2.04 7.70
C VAL A 8 -1.32 1.42 6.45
N CYS A 9 -0.09 1.80 6.12
CA CYS A 9 0.69 1.16 5.05
C CYS A 9 1.48 -0.01 5.61
N PRO A 10 1.19 -1.27 5.22
CA PRO A 10 1.95 -2.42 5.68
C PRO A 10 3.45 -2.30 5.40
N ALA A 11 4.25 -2.47 6.45
CA ALA A 11 5.70 -2.53 6.29
C ALA A 11 6.15 -3.86 5.68
N ASP A 12 5.59 -4.98 6.19
CA ASP A 12 5.92 -6.33 5.74
C ASP A 12 5.49 -6.53 4.27
N PRO A 13 6.43 -6.79 3.35
CA PRO A 13 6.16 -7.05 1.95
C PRO A 13 5.22 -8.22 1.67
N ARG A 14 5.22 -9.25 2.54
CA ARG A 14 4.47 -10.50 2.36
C ARG A 14 2.95 -10.32 2.47
N ILE A 15 2.52 -9.27 3.17
CA ILE A 15 1.10 -8.95 3.35
C ILE A 15 0.61 -7.84 2.42
N ARG A 16 1.47 -7.33 1.54
CA ARG A 16 1.11 -6.30 0.55
C ARG A 16 0.20 -6.91 -0.51
N VAL A 17 -0.96 -6.29 -0.72
CA VAL A 17 -1.89 -6.65 -1.80
C VAL A 17 -1.74 -5.61 -2.90
N ASN A 18 -1.48 -6.06 -4.12
CA ASN A 18 -1.19 -5.20 -5.26
C ASN A 18 -2.36 -4.23 -5.56
N CYS A 19 -2.04 -2.95 -5.74
CA CYS A 19 -2.98 -1.87 -6.10
C CYS A 19 -2.60 -1.16 -7.43
N GLY A 20 -1.53 -1.61 -8.10
CA GLY A 20 -1.03 -1.00 -9.33
C GLY A 20 -0.50 -2.05 -10.31
N TYR A 21 0.58 -1.70 -11.00
CA TYR A 21 1.23 -2.56 -12.00
C TYR A 21 2.76 -2.42 -11.92
N PRO A 22 3.54 -3.38 -12.46
CA PRO A 22 5.00 -3.28 -12.48
C PRO A 22 5.47 -2.00 -13.18
N GLY A 23 6.40 -1.26 -12.56
CA GLY A 23 6.89 0.01 -13.11
C GLY A 23 6.01 1.24 -12.83
N ILE A 24 4.90 1.09 -12.11
CA ILE A 24 4.08 2.24 -11.66
C ILE A 24 4.92 3.24 -10.86
N THR A 25 4.74 4.52 -11.14
CA THR A 25 5.44 5.58 -10.41
C THR A 25 4.86 5.77 -9.00
N ALA A 26 5.66 6.30 -8.07
CA ALA A 26 5.19 6.65 -6.74
C ALA A 26 4.01 7.64 -6.78
N LYS A 27 4.07 8.61 -7.70
CA LYS A 27 3.03 9.61 -7.89
C LYS A 27 1.71 8.97 -8.34
N GLU A 28 1.74 8.10 -9.33
CA GLU A 28 0.53 7.45 -9.81
C GLU A 28 -0.07 6.51 -8.75
N CYS A 29 0.76 5.75 -8.05
CA CYS A 29 0.29 4.89 -6.96
C CYS A 29 -0.42 5.68 -5.84
N THR A 30 0.18 6.79 -5.41
CA THR A 30 -0.42 7.64 -4.36
C THR A 30 -1.66 8.40 -4.85
N SER A 31 -1.72 8.77 -6.14
CA SER A 31 -2.95 9.28 -6.78
C SER A 31 -4.09 8.28 -6.73
N ARG A 32 -3.82 6.97 -6.83
CA ARG A 32 -4.79 5.88 -6.64
C ARG A 32 -5.20 5.65 -5.18
N LYS A 33 -4.76 6.50 -4.25
CA LYS A 33 -4.98 6.36 -2.81
C LYS A 33 -4.48 5.01 -2.29
N CYS A 34 -3.25 4.67 -2.67
CA CYS A 34 -2.54 3.49 -2.21
C CYS A 34 -1.15 3.85 -1.66
N CYS A 35 -0.55 2.88 -0.97
CA CYS A 35 0.79 2.98 -0.41
C CYS A 35 1.83 2.66 -1.48
N PHE A 36 2.94 3.41 -1.46
CA PHE A 36 4.08 3.13 -2.33
C PHE A 36 5.35 2.86 -1.52
N ARG A 37 6.03 1.74 -1.80
CA ARG A 37 7.35 1.41 -1.25
C ARG A 37 8.12 0.53 -2.23
N ALA A 38 9.14 1.11 -2.87
CA ALA A 38 9.94 0.46 -3.90
C ALA A 38 11.02 -0.50 -3.36
N HIS A 39 10.68 -1.31 -2.35
CA HIS A 39 11.57 -2.29 -1.75
C HIS A 39 10.80 -3.35 -0.94
N PRO A 40 11.27 -4.63 -0.93
CA PRO A 40 12.30 -5.22 -1.79
C PRO A 40 11.84 -5.36 -3.24
N ALA A 41 12.70 -5.86 -4.13
CA ALA A 41 12.30 -6.26 -5.48
C ALA A 41 11.42 -7.54 -5.40
N GLY A 42 10.64 -7.81 -6.45
CA GLY A 42 9.80 -9.01 -6.53
C GLY A 42 8.52 -8.99 -5.69
N VAL A 43 8.17 -7.84 -5.10
CA VAL A 43 6.91 -7.64 -4.36
C VAL A 43 6.14 -6.44 -4.91
N PRO A 44 4.83 -6.31 -4.63
CA PRO A 44 4.08 -5.12 -5.00
C PRO A 44 4.70 -3.85 -4.38
N TRP A 45 5.12 -2.93 -5.23
CA TRP A 45 5.59 -1.61 -4.80
C TRP A 45 4.43 -0.65 -4.58
N CYS A 46 3.33 -0.81 -5.32
CA CYS A 46 2.07 -0.15 -5.07
C CYS A 46 1.07 -1.13 -4.46
N PHE A 47 0.57 -0.83 -3.26
CA PHE A 47 -0.26 -1.75 -2.50
C PHE A 47 -1.31 -1.05 -1.65
N TYR A 48 -2.37 -1.79 -1.31
CA TYR A 48 -3.45 -1.25 -0.48
C TYR A 48 -3.03 -0.99 0.97
N HIS A 49 -3.71 -0.03 1.58
CA HIS A 49 -3.71 0.16 3.03
C HIS A 49 -4.36 -1.04 3.73
N ARG A 50 -4.04 -1.22 5.01
CA ARG A 50 -4.82 -2.05 5.93
C ARG A 50 -5.60 -1.16 6.87
N THR A 51 -6.78 -1.61 7.26
CA THR A 51 -7.61 -0.99 8.30
C THR A 51 -7.27 -1.63 9.64
N VAL A 52 -6.99 -0.81 10.64
CA VAL A 52 -6.85 -1.23 12.04
C VAL A 52 -7.87 -0.47 12.88
N GLU A 53 -8.47 -1.14 13.86
CA GLU A 53 -9.45 -0.57 14.80
C GLU A 53 -8.76 0.05 16.02
#